data_AF-A0A530Z1B0-F1
#
_entry.id   AF-A0A530Z1B0-F1
#
_cell.length_a   1.000
_cell.length_b   1.000
_cell.length_c   1.000
_cell.angle_alpha   90.00
_cell.angle_beta   90.00
_cell.angle_gamma   90.00
#
_symmetry.space_group_name_H-M   'P 1'
#
loop_
_entity.id
_entity.type
_entity.pdbx_description
1 polymer ?
#
loop_
_entity_poly.entity_id
_entity_poly.type
_entity_poly.pdbx_seq_one_letter_code
_entity_poly.pdbx_strand_id
1 'polypeptide(L)'
;PAGGVATAPKGFGRARDLPWKMFPARLVRDAKASVVPMHFSGQNGRLFHLVSGPMNLAERDGRVAKFVGRASLTLRTSLLIHEFGRLSGKSIDVRVGDVLGWDELEQVGDRKALLERLYRAVFDLAPADPRGRGQFLPQRMRNAA
;
A
#
# COMPACT_ATOMS: atom_id res chain seq x y z
N PRO A 1 -7.43 6.40 -1.41
CA PRO A 1 -6.56 5.21 -1.44
C PRO A 1 -6.85 4.31 -2.64
N ALA A 2 -5.90 3.44 -2.99
CA ALA A 2 -5.99 2.47 -4.07
C ALA A 2 -7.12 1.43 -3.91
N GLY A 3 -7.43 1.04 -2.67
CA GLY A 3 -8.34 -0.07 -2.38
C GLY A 3 -7.78 -1.45 -2.76
N GLY A 4 -6.47 -1.56 -2.92
CA GLY A 4 -5.76 -2.80 -3.22
C GLY A 4 -4.42 -2.87 -2.49
N VAL A 5 -3.73 -3.99 -2.64
CA VAL A 5 -2.42 -4.21 -2.02
C VAL A 5 -1.32 -3.68 -2.94
N ALA A 6 -0.44 -2.85 -2.40
CA ALA A 6 0.72 -2.29 -3.11
C ALA A 6 1.56 -3.38 -3.80
N THR A 7 1.97 -3.14 -5.04
CA THR A 7 2.71 -4.10 -5.86
C THR A 7 3.99 -3.51 -6.41
N ALA A 8 4.99 -4.37 -6.64
CA ALA A 8 6.20 -3.98 -7.35
C ALA A 8 5.89 -3.97 -8.86
N PRO A 9 6.08 -2.85 -9.58
CA PRO A 9 5.64 -2.69 -10.98
C PRO A 9 6.24 -3.69 -11.98
N LYS A 10 7.34 -4.38 -11.64
CA LYS A 10 7.99 -5.40 -12.46
C LYS A 10 8.18 -6.74 -11.72
N GLY A 11 7.38 -6.99 -10.68
CA GLY A 11 7.52 -8.16 -9.80
C GLY A 11 8.75 -8.16 -8.89
N PHE A 12 9.67 -7.21 -9.08
CA PHE A 12 10.85 -6.96 -8.26
C PHE A 12 10.94 -5.49 -7.89
N GLY A 13 11.60 -5.19 -6.76
CA GLY A 13 11.80 -3.84 -6.26
C GLY A 13 10.77 -3.40 -5.21
N ARG A 14 10.73 -2.10 -4.93
CA ARG A 14 9.87 -1.52 -3.91
C ARG A 14 8.41 -1.54 -4.37
N ALA A 15 7.53 -2.05 -3.52
CA ALA A 15 6.10 -1.96 -3.76
C ALA A 15 5.67 -0.50 -3.77
N ARG A 16 4.85 -0.15 -4.76
CA ARG A 16 4.20 1.16 -4.84
C ARG A 16 2.71 0.93 -4.73
N ASP A 17 2.02 1.88 -4.10
CA ASP A 17 0.57 1.81 -4.06
C ASP A 17 0.00 1.89 -5.48
N LEU A 18 -1.14 1.25 -5.70
CA LEU A 18 -1.81 1.31 -7.00
C LEU A 18 -2.40 2.72 -7.18
N PRO A 19 -2.76 3.11 -8.42
CA PRO A 19 -3.42 4.39 -8.66
C PRO A 19 -4.63 4.59 -7.75
N TRP A 20 -4.66 5.71 -7.02
CA TRP A 20 -5.79 6.04 -6.15
C TRP A 20 -7.04 6.33 -6.99
N LYS A 21 -8.19 5.84 -6.52
CA LYS A 21 -9.49 6.14 -7.14
C LYS A 21 -10.00 7.49 -6.67
N MET A 22 -10.87 8.13 -7.47
CA MET A 22 -11.41 9.47 -7.20
C MET A 22 -12.43 9.55 -6.06
N PHE A 23 -12.99 8.41 -5.65
CA PHE A 23 -14.05 8.33 -4.63
C PHE A 23 -13.74 9.07 -3.31
N PRO A 24 -12.55 8.97 -2.71
CA PRO A 24 -12.21 9.68 -1.48
C PRO A 24 -12.19 11.20 -1.65
N ALA A 25 -11.64 11.71 -2.77
CA ALA A 25 -11.63 13.15 -3.04
C ALA A 25 -13.06 13.71 -3.19
N ARG A 26 -13.98 12.89 -3.73
CA ARG A 26 -15.41 13.23 -3.75
C ARG A 26 -16.00 13.29 -2.35
N LEU A 27 -15.78 12.26 -1.52
CA LEU A 27 -16.30 12.22 -0.15
C LEU A 27 -15.81 13.41 0.69
N VAL A 28 -14.53 13.75 0.58
CA VAL A 28 -13.93 14.87 1.31
C VAL A 28 -14.60 16.20 0.91
N ARG A 29 -14.84 16.43 -0.40
CA ARG A 29 -15.55 17.63 -0.86
C ARG A 29 -17.01 17.66 -0.45
N ASP A 30 -17.73 16.56 -0.64
CA ASP A 30 -19.16 16.49 -0.37
C ASP A 30 -19.44 16.67 1.14
N ALA A 31 -18.57 16.13 2.00
CA ALA A 31 -18.71 16.22 3.46
C ALA A 31 -17.97 17.42 4.09
N LYS A 32 -17.21 18.20 3.32
CA LYS A 32 -16.30 19.24 3.83
C LYS A 32 -15.41 18.72 4.96
N ALA A 33 -14.83 17.53 4.76
CA ALA A 33 -14.16 16.79 5.82
C ALA A 33 -12.71 17.23 6.01
N SER A 34 -12.27 17.28 7.26
CA SER A 34 -10.83 17.28 7.59
C SER A 34 -10.28 15.86 7.46
N VAL A 35 -9.02 15.72 7.04
CA VAL A 35 -8.40 14.43 6.72
C VAL A 35 -7.11 14.23 7.50
N VAL A 36 -6.92 13.04 8.09
CA VAL A 36 -5.66 12.67 8.76
C VAL A 36 -4.88 11.73 7.85
N PRO A 37 -3.70 12.13 7.32
CA PRO A 37 -2.88 11.25 6.51
C PRO A 37 -2.19 10.21 7.39
N MET A 38 -2.23 8.95 6.95
CA MET A 38 -1.59 7.82 7.62
C MET A 38 -0.81 6.98 6.62
N HIS A 39 0.49 6.79 6.89
CA HIS A 39 1.36 5.93 6.11
C HIS A 39 1.69 4.65 6.87
N PHE A 40 1.37 3.51 6.26
CA PHE A 40 1.69 2.19 6.78
C PHE A 40 2.98 1.70 6.13
N SER A 41 4.03 1.51 6.93
CA SER A 41 5.30 0.98 6.44
C SER A 41 5.24 -0.54 6.32
N GLY A 42 5.93 -1.08 5.32
CA GLY A 42 6.06 -2.52 5.12
C GLY A 42 5.93 -2.90 3.66
N GLN A 43 6.24 -4.15 3.36
CA GLN A 43 6.10 -4.73 2.03
C GLN A 43 5.85 -6.23 2.18
N ASN A 44 5.02 -6.79 1.30
CA ASN A 44 4.81 -8.24 1.22
C ASN A 44 6.09 -8.96 0.76
N GLY A 45 6.17 -10.26 1.02
CA GLY A 45 7.33 -11.07 0.64
C GLY A 45 7.61 -11.06 -0.87
N ARG A 46 8.85 -11.41 -1.23
CA ARG A 46 9.31 -11.48 -2.63
C ARG A 46 8.43 -12.40 -3.48
N LEU A 47 7.94 -13.51 -2.91
CA LEU A 47 7.06 -14.46 -3.59
C LEU A 47 5.72 -13.82 -4.01
N PHE A 48 5.14 -12.99 -3.15
CA PHE A 48 3.92 -12.25 -3.48
C PHE A 48 4.13 -11.33 -4.68
N HIS A 49 5.24 -10.59 -4.72
CA HIS A 49 5.53 -9.67 -5.81
C HIS A 49 5.87 -10.39 -7.12
N LEU A 50 6.59 -11.52 -7.06
CA LEU A 50 6.88 -12.36 -8.21
C LEU A 50 5.62 -12.89 -8.89
N VAL A 51 4.66 -13.40 -8.12
CA VAL A 51 3.39 -13.92 -8.66
C VAL A 51 2.48 -12.79 -9.15
N SER A 52 2.62 -11.60 -8.58
CA SER A 52 1.88 -10.42 -8.99
C SER A 52 2.42 -9.75 -10.27
N GLY A 53 3.69 -9.99 -10.61
CA GLY A 53 4.35 -9.48 -11.81
C GLY A 53 3.76 -9.98 -13.15
N PRO A 54 3.51 -11.30 -13.34
CA PRO A 54 3.00 -11.86 -14.59
C PRO A 54 1.51 -11.64 -14.84
N MET A 55 0.83 -10.76 -14.09
CA MET A 55 -0.56 -10.39 -14.37
C MET A 55 -0.76 -9.78 -15.77
N ASN A 56 0.30 -9.22 -16.37
CA ASN A 56 0.28 -8.72 -17.75
C ASN A 56 0.21 -9.85 -18.81
N LEU A 57 0.29 -11.12 -18.41
CA LEU A 57 0.14 -12.24 -19.35
C LEU A 57 -1.32 -12.58 -19.65
N ALA A 58 -2.26 -12.12 -18.82
CA ALA A 58 -3.69 -12.37 -19.03
C ALA A 58 -4.28 -11.60 -20.24
N GLU A 59 -3.58 -10.57 -20.73
CA GLU A 59 -3.94 -9.77 -21.92
C GLU A 59 -3.39 -10.37 -23.22
N ARG A 60 -2.55 -11.42 -23.16
CA ARG A 60 -2.09 -12.13 -24.36
C ARG A 60 -3.18 -13.07 -24.87
N ASP A 61 -3.51 -12.95 -26.15
CA ASP A 61 -4.43 -13.87 -26.81
C ASP A 61 -3.89 -15.32 -26.81
N GLY A 62 -4.69 -16.23 -26.29
CA GLY A 62 -4.36 -17.66 -26.20
C GLY A 62 -4.98 -18.34 -24.98
N ARG A 63 -5.56 -19.54 -25.16
CA ARG A 63 -6.19 -20.31 -24.07
C ARG A 63 -5.24 -20.59 -22.90
N VAL A 64 -3.95 -20.81 -23.20
CA VAL A 64 -2.90 -21.04 -22.19
C VAL A 64 -2.61 -19.77 -21.38
N ALA A 65 -2.48 -18.62 -22.04
CA ALA A 65 -2.24 -17.34 -21.38
C ALA A 65 -3.40 -16.94 -20.43
N LYS A 66 -4.64 -17.17 -20.86
CA LYS A 66 -5.85 -16.96 -20.04
C LYS A 66 -5.92 -17.90 -18.84
N PHE A 67 -5.53 -19.17 -18.99
CA PHE A 67 -5.48 -20.13 -17.90
C PHE A 67 -4.38 -19.77 -16.88
N VAL A 68 -3.18 -19.43 -17.35
CA VAL A 68 -2.06 -18.98 -16.51
C VAL A 68 -2.40 -17.69 -15.76
N GLY A 69 -3.08 -16.74 -16.41
CA GLY A 69 -3.54 -15.51 -15.77
C GLY A 69 -4.55 -15.76 -14.64
N ARG A 70 -5.50 -16.68 -14.83
CA ARG A 70 -6.48 -17.07 -13.80
C ARG A 70 -5.83 -17.84 -12.65
N ALA A 71 -4.95 -18.80 -12.95
CA ALA A 71 -4.18 -19.52 -11.93
C ALA A 71 -3.30 -18.55 -11.11
N SER A 72 -2.72 -17.54 -11.76
CA SER A 72 -1.95 -16.48 -11.10
C SER A 72 -2.81 -15.63 -10.16
N LEU A 73 -4.05 -15.28 -10.53
CA LEU A 73 -4.95 -14.54 -9.64
C LEU A 73 -5.33 -15.35 -8.40
N THR A 74 -5.68 -16.63 -8.56
CA THR A 74 -5.95 -17.53 -7.44
C THR A 74 -4.72 -17.69 -6.56
N LEU A 75 -3.54 -17.90 -7.15
CA LEU A 75 -2.29 -18.01 -6.42
C LEU A 75 -1.93 -16.72 -5.67
N ARG A 76 -2.13 -15.54 -6.28
CA ARG A 76 -1.97 -14.24 -5.62
C ARG A 76 -2.87 -14.13 -4.40
N THR A 77 -4.14 -14.52 -4.52
CA THR A 77 -5.09 -14.52 -3.40
C THR A 77 -4.65 -15.48 -2.30
N SER A 78 -4.24 -16.70 -2.63
CA SER A 78 -3.69 -17.64 -1.66
C SER A 78 -2.43 -17.12 -0.98
N LEU A 79 -1.56 -16.41 -1.71
CA LEU A 79 -0.38 -15.78 -1.14
C LEU A 79 -0.71 -14.62 -0.19
N LEU A 80 -1.85 -13.94 -0.34
CA LEU A 80 -2.30 -12.98 0.68
C LEU A 80 -2.57 -13.66 2.02
N ILE A 81 -3.16 -14.86 2.01
CA ILE A 81 -3.39 -15.66 3.23
C ILE A 81 -2.06 -16.08 3.84
N HIS A 82 -1.10 -16.49 3.01
CA HIS A 82 0.25 -16.83 3.48
C HIS A 82 0.96 -15.61 4.09
N GLU A 83 0.92 -14.44 3.43
CA GLU A 83 1.49 -13.20 3.95
C GLU A 83 0.82 -12.78 5.26
N PHE A 84 -0.50 -12.93 5.38
CA PHE A 84 -1.22 -12.69 6.62
C PHE A 84 -0.69 -13.59 7.75
N GLY A 85 -0.56 -14.90 7.52
CA GLY A 85 0.04 -15.82 8.50
C GLY A 85 1.47 -15.42 8.88
N ARG A 86 2.29 -15.02 7.90
CA ARG A 86 3.67 -14.57 8.10
C ARG A 86 3.77 -13.26 8.90
N LEU A 87 2.80 -12.37 8.75
CA LEU A 87 2.76 -11.05 9.40
C LEU A 87 1.98 -11.04 10.71
N SER A 88 1.16 -12.06 10.97
CA SER A 88 0.40 -12.20 12.20
C SER A 88 1.32 -12.19 13.42
N GLY A 89 0.95 -11.41 14.44
CA GLY A 89 1.75 -11.22 15.66
C GLY A 89 2.95 -10.27 15.52
N LYS A 90 3.21 -9.71 14.33
CA LYS A 90 4.25 -8.68 14.13
C LYS A 90 3.67 -7.27 14.26
N SER A 91 4.53 -6.33 14.66
CA SER A 91 4.18 -4.92 14.72
C SER A 91 4.04 -4.33 13.31
N ILE A 92 3.03 -3.48 13.12
CA ILE A 92 2.86 -2.65 11.93
C ILE A 92 3.33 -1.24 12.30
N ASP A 93 4.31 -0.72 11.56
CA ASP A 93 4.80 0.65 11.72
C ASP A 93 3.88 1.61 10.97
N VAL A 94 3.29 2.56 11.69
CA VAL A 94 2.36 3.56 11.16
C VAL A 94 2.87 4.95 11.52
N ARG A 95 2.98 5.82 10.50
CA ARG A 95 3.24 7.24 10.70
C ARG A 95 1.98 8.02 10.42
N VAL A 96 1.58 8.85 11.38
CA VAL A 96 0.41 9.70 11.32
C VAL A 96 0.88 11.13 11.14
N GLY A 97 0.39 11.81 10.11
CA GLY A 97 0.71 13.22 9.87
C GLY A 97 -0.32 14.16 10.49
N ASP A 98 -0.08 15.45 10.31
CA ASP A 98 -0.95 16.50 10.81
C ASP A 98 -2.33 16.48 10.12
N VAL A 99 -3.33 16.96 10.86
CA VAL A 99 -4.70 17.08 10.34
C VAL A 99 -4.72 18.08 9.19
N LEU A 100 -5.19 17.63 8.03
CA LEU A 100 -5.50 18.48 6.89
C LEU A 100 -6.90 19.06 7.06
N GLY A 101 -6.97 20.32 7.48
CA GLY A 101 -8.24 21.01 7.72
C GLY A 101 -9.04 21.24 6.43
N TRP A 102 -10.37 21.28 6.52
CA TRP A 102 -11.18 21.58 5.33
C TRP A 102 -10.80 22.91 4.67
N ASP A 103 -10.49 23.94 5.46
CA ASP A 103 -10.18 25.29 4.97
C ASP A 103 -8.95 25.32 4.05
N GLU A 104 -7.97 24.44 4.25
CA GLU A 104 -6.83 24.30 3.34
C GLU A 104 -7.14 23.38 2.14
N LEU A 105 -8.01 22.38 2.32
CA LEU A 105 -8.37 21.42 1.27
C LEU A 105 -9.34 22.03 0.25
N GLU A 106 -10.19 22.96 0.67
CA GLU A 106 -11.12 23.69 -0.21
C GLU A 106 -10.38 24.55 -1.23
N GLN A 107 -9.21 25.09 -0.84
CA GLN A 107 -8.33 25.87 -1.71
C GLN A 107 -7.64 25.02 -2.79
N VAL A 108 -7.59 23.69 -2.60
CA VAL A 108 -7.01 22.78 -3.59
C VAL A 108 -7.99 22.60 -4.75
N GLY A 109 -7.56 23.03 -5.94
CA GLY A 109 -8.36 23.19 -7.16
C GLY A 109 -9.29 22.04 -7.53
N ASP A 110 -9.04 21.30 -8.61
CA ASP A 110 -9.99 20.26 -9.03
C ASP A 110 -9.89 18.98 -8.16
N ARG A 111 -10.83 18.04 -8.36
CA ARG A 111 -10.85 16.78 -7.61
C ARG A 111 -9.56 15.96 -7.78
N LYS A 112 -8.86 16.12 -8.90
CA LYS A 112 -7.61 15.40 -9.19
C LYS A 112 -6.45 16.01 -8.39
N ALA A 113 -6.39 17.33 -8.32
CA ALA A 113 -5.45 18.05 -7.47
C ALA A 113 -5.67 17.73 -5.99
N LEU A 114 -6.93 17.63 -5.55
CA LEU A 114 -7.24 17.21 -4.19
C LEU A 114 -6.74 15.78 -3.92
N LEU A 115 -7.01 14.84 -4.83
CA LEU A 115 -6.54 13.46 -4.69
C LEU A 115 -5.00 13.39 -4.62
N GLU A 116 -4.31 14.16 -5.47
CA GLU A 116 -2.85 14.26 -5.47
C GLU A 116 -2.31 14.86 -4.17
N ARG A 117 -2.94 15.92 -3.63
CA ARG A 117 -2.58 16.50 -2.33
C ARG A 117 -2.69 15.47 -1.21
N LEU A 118 -3.81 14.72 -1.16
CA LEU A 118 -4.02 13.67 -0.17
C LEU A 118 -3.01 12.53 -0.33
N TYR A 119 -2.69 12.15 -1.57
CA TYR A 119 -1.67 11.15 -1.86
C TYR A 119 -0.31 11.60 -1.33
N ARG A 120 0.14 12.82 -1.67
CA ARG A 120 1.41 13.37 -1.19
C ARG A 120 1.49 13.43 0.33
N ALA A 121 0.45 13.96 0.98
CA ALA A 121 0.41 14.04 2.43
C ALA A 121 0.61 12.68 3.13
N VAL A 122 0.18 11.57 2.51
CA VAL A 122 0.47 10.22 3.00
C VAL A 122 1.90 9.79 2.67
N PHE A 123 2.36 9.94 1.43
CA PHE A 123 3.66 9.40 1.03
C PHE A 123 4.86 10.25 1.44
N ASP A 124 4.66 11.51 1.82
CA ASP A 124 5.68 12.36 2.45
C ASP A 124 6.02 11.87 3.88
N LEU A 125 5.13 11.08 4.50
CA LEU A 125 5.38 10.38 5.77
C LEU A 125 6.19 9.08 5.58
N ALA A 126 6.56 8.71 4.35
CA ALA A 126 7.34 7.51 4.11
C ALA A 126 8.76 7.63 4.71
N PRO A 127 9.36 6.53 5.22
CA PRO A 127 10.70 6.60 5.79
C PRO A 127 11.74 6.82 4.68
N ALA A 128 12.78 7.61 4.99
CA ALA A 128 13.84 7.98 4.05
C ALA A 128 14.66 6.77 3.53
N ASP A 129 14.81 5.69 4.34
CA ASP A 129 15.38 4.41 3.92
C ASP A 129 14.97 3.29 4.90
N PRO A 130 14.33 2.19 4.46
CA PRO A 130 14.01 1.06 5.34
C PRO A 130 15.22 0.21 5.77
N ARG A 131 16.39 0.37 5.13
CA ARG A 131 17.58 -0.46 5.42
C ARG A 131 18.31 -0.05 6.70
N GLY A 132 17.96 1.11 7.27
CA GLY A 132 18.55 1.63 8.49
C GLY A 132 17.67 1.38 9.72
N ARG A 133 18.08 0.41 10.53
CA ARG A 133 17.73 0.16 11.94
C ARG A 133 16.54 -0.74 12.27
N GLY A 134 16.93 -1.83 12.93
CA GLY A 134 16.37 -2.16 14.23
C GLY A 134 15.41 -3.33 14.18
N GLN A 135 15.97 -4.54 14.21
CA GLN A 135 15.27 -5.71 14.72
C GLN A 135 14.73 -5.34 16.11
N PHE A 136 13.45 -4.99 16.19
CA PHE A 136 12.76 -4.71 17.44
C PHE A 136 12.73 -6.02 18.22
N LEU A 137 13.77 -6.27 19.01
CA LEU A 137 13.76 -7.32 20.01
C LEU A 137 12.77 -6.85 21.08
N PRO A 138 11.70 -7.61 21.35
CA PRO A 138 10.76 -7.25 22.40
C PRO A 138 11.52 -7.13 23.73
N GLN A 139 11.20 -6.09 24.49
CA GLN A 139 11.88 -5.66 25.72
C GLN A 139 11.85 -6.70 26.87
N ARG A 140 11.28 -7.89 26.64
CA ARG A 140 11.12 -8.97 27.61
C ARG A 140 12.34 -9.89 27.79
N MET A 141 13.48 -9.63 27.14
CA MET A 141 14.69 -10.48 27.28
C MET A 141 15.93 -9.74 27.81
N ARG A 142 15.79 -8.55 28.41
CA ARG A 142 16.93 -7.78 28.94
C ARG A 142 17.25 -8.03 30.42
N ASN A 143 16.43 -8.79 31.15
CA ASN A 143 16.64 -9.07 32.58
C ASN A 143 16.83 -10.57 32.83
N ALA A 144 17.81 -11.17 32.17
CA ALA A 144 18.33 -12.49 32.49
C ALA A 144 19.76 -12.61 31.94
N ALA A 145 20.69 -11.92 32.58
CA ALA A 145 22.12 -12.13 32.49
C ALA A 145 22.77 -11.51 33.72
#